data_AF-A0A543GAF5-F1
#
_entry.id   AF-A0A543GAF5-F1
#
_cell.length_a   1.000
_cell.length_b   1.000
_cell.length_c   1.000
_cell.angle_alpha   90.00
_cell.angle_beta   90.00
_cell.angle_gamma   90.00
#
_symmetry.space_group_name_H-M   'P 1'
#
loop_
_entity.id
_entity.type
_entity.pdbx_description
1 polymer ?
#
loop_
_entity_poly.entity_id
_entity_poly.type
_entity_poly.pdbx_seq_one_letter_code
_entity_poly.pdbx_strand_id
1 'polypeptide(L)'
;MPRRSTRTSTESHARITVPGVVRSARGAAGHAVAVRSAACLLLVFAVPGCNTTNVTVVPIDVILVSNGGANLPSEFTTLVVSCEQDLRQGRHAECRDEAERAQESADPQVRAAALVLERVADTNLGDHEASLADPNDVEVALDQLPDNVQNNFAEIYFRAQAVSAAATGDEEAAAGAARRVDAVSPERSELVRTELCRAAADPQGIDECRRDPPPPPPPPPPPVEPPPVEPPPVEPPPVEPPPVEPPPVEPPPVEPPPVEPPPVEPPPVEPPPVEPPPVEPPPDQGDGGG
;
A
#
# COMPACT_ATOMS: atom_id res chain seq x y z
N MET A 1 -72.65 -3.93 52.59
CA MET A 1 -71.41 -4.06 53.39
C MET A 1 -70.63 -5.25 52.82
N PRO A 2 -69.31 -5.20 52.60
CA PRO A 2 -68.32 -4.20 53.00
C PRO A 2 -67.67 -3.41 51.84
N ARG A 3 -66.98 -2.34 52.23
CA ARG A 3 -66.25 -1.32 51.45
C ARG A 3 -64.74 -1.62 51.41
N ARG A 4 -64.04 -1.08 50.39
CA ARG A 4 -62.78 -0.28 50.41
C ARG A 4 -61.94 -0.63 49.16
N SER A 5 -61.74 0.29 48.22
CA SER A 5 -60.85 1.47 48.21
C SER A 5 -59.38 1.11 48.07
N THR A 6 -58.75 1.49 46.96
CA THR A 6 -57.38 2.06 46.91
C THR A 6 -57.03 2.59 45.51
N ARG A 7 -56.29 3.72 45.52
CA ARG A 7 -55.66 4.47 44.41
C ARG A 7 -54.62 3.67 43.62
N THR A 8 -54.34 4.10 42.39
CA THR A 8 -53.01 4.32 41.72
C THR A 8 -53.30 4.60 40.22
N SER A 9 -53.01 5.76 39.62
CA SER A 9 -51.74 6.37 39.15
C SER A 9 -50.99 5.54 38.09
N THR A 10 -50.56 6.26 37.03
CA THR A 10 -49.75 5.88 35.84
C THR A 10 -50.47 5.00 34.79
N GLU A 11 -50.29 5.12 33.47
CA GLU A 11 -49.21 5.66 32.66
C GLU A 11 -49.73 5.90 31.22
N SER A 12 -49.29 7.00 30.60
CA SER A 12 -49.67 7.43 29.26
C SER A 12 -48.93 6.60 28.20
N HIS A 13 -49.67 5.79 27.43
CA HIS A 13 -49.13 5.07 26.27
C HIS A 13 -49.04 6.00 25.05
N ALA A 14 -47.86 6.53 24.75
CA ALA A 14 -47.57 7.15 23.46
C ALA A 14 -47.02 6.09 22.50
N ARG A 15 -47.81 5.79 21.46
CA ARG A 15 -47.44 4.97 20.30
C ARG A 15 -46.41 5.72 19.47
N ILE A 16 -45.27 5.10 19.20
CA ILE A 16 -44.37 5.50 18.11
C ILE A 16 -44.43 4.40 17.06
N THR A 17 -44.90 4.79 15.88
CA THR A 17 -45.02 3.96 14.68
C THR A 17 -43.84 4.34 13.79
N VAL A 18 -43.00 3.39 13.39
CA VAL A 18 -42.02 3.58 12.32
C VAL A 18 -42.30 2.54 11.23
N PRO A 19 -42.57 2.95 9.97
CA PRO A 19 -42.84 2.02 8.88
C PRO A 19 -41.59 1.71 8.05
N GLY A 20 -41.50 0.45 7.59
CA GLY A 20 -40.96 0.12 6.27
C GLY A 20 -39.50 -0.32 6.19
N VAL A 21 -39.25 -1.64 6.31
CA VAL A 21 -38.22 -2.32 5.51
C VAL A 21 -38.83 -3.59 4.93
N VAL A 22 -38.89 -3.64 3.61
CA VAL A 22 -39.37 -4.74 2.80
C VAL A 22 -38.37 -5.90 2.88
N ARG A 23 -38.84 -7.09 3.27
CA ARG A 23 -38.10 -8.35 3.14
C ARG A 23 -37.95 -8.71 1.67
N SER A 24 -36.73 -9.01 1.22
CA SER A 24 -36.48 -9.88 0.08
C SER A 24 -35.58 -11.03 0.51
N ALA A 25 -36.10 -12.24 0.36
CA ALA A 25 -35.47 -13.49 0.76
C ALA A 25 -34.56 -14.01 -0.35
N ARG A 26 -33.29 -14.27 -0.04
CA ARG A 26 -32.42 -15.19 -0.77
C ARG A 26 -31.31 -15.72 0.15
N GLY A 27 -31.16 -17.04 0.18
CA GLY A 27 -29.90 -17.70 0.57
C GLY A 27 -29.70 -18.02 2.05
N ALA A 28 -30.42 -19.01 2.57
CA ALA A 28 -30.09 -19.69 3.81
C ALA A 28 -28.80 -20.53 3.65
N ALA A 29 -27.64 -19.87 3.64
CA ALA A 29 -26.31 -20.46 3.76
C ALA A 29 -25.26 -19.46 4.30
N GLY A 30 -25.51 -18.14 4.18
CA GLY A 30 -24.60 -17.08 4.67
C GLY A 30 -24.72 -16.71 6.15
N HIS A 31 -25.63 -17.32 6.91
CA HIS A 31 -25.88 -16.93 8.31
C HIS A 31 -24.96 -17.63 9.33
N ALA A 32 -24.23 -18.68 8.94
CA ALA A 32 -23.32 -19.39 9.85
C ALA A 32 -21.90 -18.77 9.87
N VAL A 33 -21.49 -18.09 8.79
CA VAL A 33 -20.15 -17.48 8.65
C VAL A 33 -20.16 -16.05 9.20
N ALA A 34 -21.20 -15.26 8.90
CA ALA A 34 -21.31 -13.87 9.37
C ALA A 34 -21.42 -13.72 10.90
N VAL A 35 -21.87 -14.76 11.62
CA VAL A 35 -21.96 -14.74 13.09
C VAL A 35 -20.59 -14.99 13.74
N ARG A 36 -19.64 -15.62 13.04
CA ARG A 36 -18.28 -15.88 13.57
C ARG A 36 -17.36 -14.66 13.46
N SER A 37 -17.42 -13.87 12.38
CA SER A 37 -16.65 -12.61 12.27
C SER A 37 -17.12 -11.55 13.28
N ALA A 38 -18.43 -11.38 13.46
CA ALA A 38 -18.96 -10.44 14.46
C ALA A 38 -18.71 -10.89 15.92
N ALA A 39 -18.54 -12.19 16.17
CA ALA A 39 -18.23 -12.72 17.49
C ALA A 39 -16.79 -12.40 17.94
N CYS A 40 -15.85 -12.19 17.01
CA CYS A 40 -14.50 -11.72 17.36
C CYS A 40 -14.48 -10.27 17.86
N LEU A 41 -15.35 -9.41 17.32
CA LEU A 41 -15.39 -7.98 17.70
C LEU A 41 -16.20 -7.69 18.98
N LEU A 42 -17.08 -8.60 19.42
CA LEU A 42 -17.98 -8.35 20.56
C LEU A 42 -17.74 -9.19 21.82
N LEU A 43 -16.81 -10.15 21.81
CA LEU A 43 -16.49 -10.93 23.01
C LEU A 43 -14.98 -11.15 23.16
N VAL A 44 -14.29 -10.11 23.65
CA VAL A 44 -12.87 -10.15 24.07
C VAL A 44 -12.60 -11.19 25.18
N PHE A 45 -13.63 -11.83 25.74
CA PHE A 45 -13.49 -12.90 26.71
C PHE A 45 -14.55 -13.98 26.51
N ALA A 46 -14.33 -14.99 25.64
CA ALA A 46 -14.85 -16.37 25.79
C ALA A 46 -14.75 -17.27 24.53
N VAL A 47 -13.86 -17.02 23.58
CA VAL A 47 -13.48 -18.07 22.60
C VAL A 47 -12.05 -18.51 22.91
N PRO A 48 -11.82 -19.69 23.53
CA PRO A 48 -10.47 -20.23 23.68
C PRO A 48 -9.96 -20.62 22.28
N GLY A 49 -9.22 -19.71 21.65
CA GLY A 49 -8.68 -19.88 20.29
C GLY A 49 -8.38 -18.58 19.55
N CYS A 50 -9.10 -17.49 19.85
CA CYS A 50 -8.82 -16.18 19.26
C CYS A 50 -7.63 -15.51 19.95
N ASN A 51 -6.41 -15.93 19.58
CA ASN A 51 -5.21 -15.18 19.89
C ASN A 51 -4.94 -14.28 18.69
N THR A 52 -5.60 -13.11 18.62
CA THR A 52 -5.31 -12.11 17.57
C THR A 52 -3.97 -11.46 17.85
N THR A 53 -2.90 -12.20 17.57
CA THR A 53 -1.58 -11.61 17.44
C THR A 53 -1.64 -10.74 16.19
N ASN A 54 -1.61 -9.42 16.34
CA ASN A 54 -1.59 -8.50 15.21
C ASN A 54 -0.37 -8.81 14.34
N VAL A 55 -0.61 -9.45 13.20
CA VAL A 55 0.38 -9.66 12.15
C VAL A 55 0.41 -8.38 11.33
N THR A 56 1.59 -7.77 11.21
CA THR A 56 1.78 -6.57 10.40
C THR A 56 2.53 -6.93 9.13
N VAL A 57 1.87 -6.74 7.99
CA VAL A 57 2.43 -6.92 6.66
C VAL A 57 3.11 -5.63 6.24
N VAL A 58 4.43 -5.63 6.27
CA VAL A 58 5.27 -4.54 5.75
C VAL A 58 6.17 -5.05 4.61
N PRO A 59 6.61 -4.17 3.71
CA PRO A 59 7.61 -4.52 2.70
C PRO A 59 8.89 -4.98 3.38
N ILE A 60 9.37 -6.17 3.03
CA ILE A 60 10.61 -6.72 3.61
C ILE A 60 11.81 -5.98 3.01
N ASP A 61 11.80 -5.84 1.69
CA ASP A 61 12.75 -5.04 0.93
C ASP A 61 12.10 -3.72 0.51
N VAL A 62 12.90 -2.78 0.00
CA VAL A 62 12.38 -1.53 -0.57
C VAL A 62 11.56 -1.87 -1.80
N ILE A 63 10.32 -1.39 -1.89
CA ILE A 63 9.43 -1.71 -3.02
C ILE A 63 10.06 -1.19 -4.33
N LEU A 64 10.64 0.00 -4.28
CA LEU A 64 11.37 0.61 -5.39
C LEU A 64 12.84 0.20 -5.36
N VAL A 65 13.22 -0.77 -6.20
CA VAL A 65 14.62 -1.14 -6.37
C VAL A 65 15.35 -0.04 -7.16
N SER A 66 16.45 0.49 -6.60
CA SER A 66 17.24 1.59 -7.17
C SER A 66 17.99 1.27 -8.48
N ASN A 67 17.82 0.07 -9.03
CA ASN A 67 18.58 -0.37 -10.21
C ASN A 67 17.97 0.23 -11.49
N GLY A 68 18.75 1.09 -12.12
CA GLY A 68 18.30 2.04 -13.13
C GLY A 68 17.63 1.43 -14.35
N GLY A 69 16.60 2.13 -14.84
CA GLY A 69 15.96 1.87 -16.12
C GLY A 69 14.50 2.31 -16.22
N ALA A 70 13.76 2.35 -15.10
CA ALA A 70 12.35 2.70 -15.13
C ALA A 70 12.12 4.21 -14.96
N ASN A 71 11.58 4.86 -15.99
CA ASN A 71 10.94 6.17 -15.89
C ASN A 71 9.59 5.99 -15.18
N LEU A 72 9.61 5.75 -13.86
CA LEU A 72 8.40 5.69 -13.05
C LEU A 72 7.79 7.10 -12.97
N PRO A 73 6.46 7.24 -13.03
CA PRO A 73 5.81 8.52 -12.75
C PRO A 73 6.23 9.07 -11.37
N SER A 74 6.38 10.39 -11.26
CA SER A 74 6.72 11.02 -9.98
C SER A 74 5.65 10.78 -8.92
N GLU A 75 4.38 10.78 -9.33
CA GLU A 75 3.25 10.44 -8.46
C GLU A 75 3.36 9.00 -7.95
N PHE A 76 3.68 8.05 -8.82
CA PHE A 76 3.90 6.64 -8.46
C PHE A 76 4.99 6.51 -7.39
N THR A 77 6.14 7.12 -7.64
CA THR A 77 7.28 7.07 -6.71
C THR A 77 6.92 7.69 -5.36
N THR A 78 6.19 8.82 -5.38
CA THR A 78 5.77 9.53 -4.17
C THR A 78 4.84 8.67 -3.32
N LEU A 79 3.80 8.11 -3.94
CA LEU A 79 2.84 7.21 -3.29
C LEU A 79 3.56 6.03 -2.63
N VAL A 80 4.40 5.32 -3.39
CA VAL A 80 5.04 4.10 -2.90
C VAL A 80 5.99 4.38 -1.74
N VAL A 81 6.81 5.42 -1.84
CA VAL A 81 7.75 5.80 -0.77
C VAL A 81 6.99 6.25 0.48
N SER A 82 5.94 7.06 0.32
CA SER A 82 5.12 7.54 1.44
C SER A 82 4.42 6.38 2.17
N CYS A 83 3.70 5.53 1.42
CA CYS A 83 3.04 4.36 1.99
C CYS A 83 4.04 3.38 2.63
N GLU A 84 5.18 3.10 2.00
CA GLU A 84 6.21 2.21 2.57
C GLU A 84 6.70 2.73 3.93
N GLN A 85 6.91 4.05 4.03
CA GLN A 85 7.30 4.70 5.28
C GLN A 85 6.20 4.59 6.34
N ASP A 86 4.96 4.85 5.95
CA ASP A 86 3.79 4.79 6.84
C ASP A 86 3.53 3.38 7.36
N LEU A 87 3.58 2.38 6.48
CA LEU A 87 3.47 0.96 6.85
C LEU A 87 4.53 0.57 7.88
N ARG A 88 5.80 0.96 7.66
CA ARG A 88 6.90 0.66 8.61
C ARG A 88 6.76 1.39 9.95
N GLN A 89 6.09 2.54 9.96
CA GLN A 89 5.92 3.36 11.17
C GLN A 89 4.59 3.08 11.88
N GLY A 90 3.81 2.09 11.43
CA GLY A 90 2.52 1.73 12.02
C GLY A 90 1.38 2.70 11.66
N ARG A 91 1.62 3.61 10.71
CA ARG A 91 0.65 4.60 10.21
C ARG A 91 -0.18 4.04 9.05
N HIS A 92 -0.84 2.92 9.32
CA HIS A 92 -1.55 2.17 8.27
C HIS A 92 -2.76 2.95 7.71
N ALA A 93 -3.43 3.75 8.54
CA ALA A 93 -4.54 4.59 8.11
C ALA A 93 -4.09 5.68 7.12
N GLU A 94 -2.93 6.29 7.36
CA GLU A 94 -2.35 7.32 6.50
C GLU A 94 -2.00 6.74 5.12
N CYS A 95 -1.38 5.56 5.08
CA CYS A 95 -1.12 4.84 3.82
C CYS A 95 -2.41 4.48 3.09
N ARG A 96 -3.45 4.00 3.80
CA ARG A 96 -4.75 3.69 3.19
C ARG A 96 -5.39 4.94 2.57
N ASP A 97 -5.49 6.02 3.32
CA ASP A 97 -6.12 7.25 2.85
C ASP A 97 -5.36 7.87 1.66
N GLU A 98 -4.04 7.72 1.62
CA GLU A 98 -3.21 8.13 0.47
C GLU A 98 -3.42 7.24 -0.75
N ALA A 99 -3.45 5.92 -0.56
CA ALA A 99 -3.77 4.97 -1.61
C ALA A 99 -5.16 5.20 -2.20
N GLU A 100 -6.19 5.39 -1.37
CA GLU A 100 -7.56 5.68 -1.83
C GLU A 100 -7.60 6.92 -2.74
N ARG A 101 -6.94 8.01 -2.33
CA ARG A 101 -6.82 9.22 -3.16
C ARG A 101 -6.08 8.97 -4.48
N ALA A 102 -5.04 8.15 -4.46
CA ALA A 102 -4.25 7.84 -5.65
C ALA A 102 -4.97 6.93 -6.67
N GLN A 103 -6.06 6.25 -6.29
CA GLN A 103 -6.90 5.50 -7.22
C GLN A 103 -7.63 6.39 -8.23
N GLU A 104 -7.76 7.70 -7.96
CA GLU A 104 -8.33 8.68 -8.89
C GLU A 104 -7.30 9.17 -9.93
N SER A 105 -6.04 8.74 -9.84
CA SER A 105 -5.00 9.18 -10.78
C SER A 105 -5.33 8.79 -12.23
N ALA A 106 -4.96 9.68 -13.15
CA ALA A 106 -5.05 9.39 -14.59
C ALA A 106 -4.08 8.28 -15.01
N ASP A 107 -2.99 8.08 -14.28
CA ASP A 107 -1.95 7.10 -14.60
C ASP A 107 -2.35 5.69 -14.13
N PRO A 108 -2.40 4.68 -15.03
CA PRO A 108 -2.78 3.32 -14.67
C PRO A 108 -1.80 2.66 -13.68
N GLN A 109 -0.51 2.99 -13.73
CA GLN A 109 0.49 2.44 -12.82
C GLN A 109 0.28 2.96 -11.41
N VAL A 110 -0.08 4.24 -11.26
CA VAL A 110 -0.41 4.85 -9.96
C VAL A 110 -1.64 4.17 -9.37
N ARG A 111 -2.72 4.01 -10.15
CA ARG A 111 -3.93 3.32 -9.69
C ARG A 111 -3.65 1.86 -9.29
N ALA A 112 -2.81 1.17 -10.05
CA ALA A 112 -2.45 -0.21 -9.75
C ALA A 112 -1.67 -0.35 -8.44
N ALA A 113 -0.66 0.50 -8.23
CA ALA A 113 0.09 0.53 -6.97
C ALA A 113 -0.81 0.92 -5.79
N ALA A 114 -1.68 1.92 -5.98
CA ALA A 114 -2.63 2.38 -4.99
C ALA A 114 -3.55 1.25 -4.52
N LEU A 115 -4.15 0.50 -5.45
CA LEU A 115 -5.04 -0.61 -5.11
C LEU A 115 -4.32 -1.67 -4.26
N VAL A 116 -3.10 -2.06 -4.63
CA VAL A 116 -2.32 -3.02 -3.85
C VAL A 116 -2.01 -2.49 -2.44
N LEU A 117 -1.53 -1.25 -2.35
CA LEU A 117 -1.14 -0.63 -1.08
C LEU A 117 -2.34 -0.43 -0.14
N GLU A 118 -3.52 -0.11 -0.68
CA GLU A 118 -4.77 -0.05 0.08
C GLU A 118 -5.08 -1.41 0.71
N ARG A 119 -5.04 -2.52 -0.06
CA ARG A 119 -5.31 -3.87 0.49
C ARG A 119 -4.33 -4.26 1.60
N VAL A 120 -3.06 -3.88 1.45
CA VAL A 120 -2.04 -4.10 2.49
C VAL A 120 -2.35 -3.28 3.74
N ALA A 121 -2.76 -2.02 3.58
CA ALA A 121 -3.14 -1.15 4.69
C ALA A 121 -4.39 -1.67 5.41
N ASP A 122 -5.41 -2.12 4.68
CA ASP A 122 -6.62 -2.73 5.22
C ASP A 122 -6.30 -3.97 6.07
N THR A 123 -5.41 -4.84 5.58
CA THR A 123 -4.91 -6.00 6.36
C THR A 123 -4.32 -5.55 7.70
N ASN A 124 -3.47 -4.52 7.68
CA ASN A 124 -2.79 -4.02 8.88
C ASN A 124 -3.73 -3.29 9.84
N LEU A 125 -4.85 -2.76 9.34
CA LEU A 125 -5.91 -2.17 10.15
C LEU A 125 -6.89 -3.23 10.70
N GLY A 126 -6.74 -4.49 10.29
CA GLY A 126 -7.64 -5.59 10.65
C GLY A 126 -8.94 -5.61 9.83
N ASP A 127 -9.04 -4.80 8.78
CA ASP A 127 -10.18 -4.82 7.85
C ASP A 127 -9.98 -5.90 6.78
N HIS A 128 -10.01 -7.15 7.23
CA HIS A 128 -9.72 -8.31 6.38
C HIS A 128 -10.76 -8.52 5.27
N GLU A 129 -12.00 -8.05 5.46
CA GLU A 129 -13.04 -8.12 4.43
C GLU A 129 -12.75 -7.14 3.30
N ALA A 130 -12.41 -5.88 3.62
CA ALA A 130 -11.97 -4.90 2.64
C ALA A 130 -10.68 -5.34 1.93
N SER A 131 -9.71 -5.86 2.68
CA SER A 131 -8.46 -6.37 2.11
C SER A 131 -8.66 -7.48 1.07
N LEU A 132 -9.71 -8.29 1.20
CA LEU A 132 -10.01 -9.42 0.31
C LEU A 132 -11.00 -9.07 -0.80
N ALA A 133 -11.45 -7.81 -0.89
CA ALA A 133 -12.39 -7.38 -1.90
C ALA A 133 -11.76 -7.38 -3.30
N ASP A 134 -12.50 -7.95 -4.26
CA ASP A 134 -12.20 -7.96 -5.70
C ASP A 134 -10.76 -8.41 -6.04
N PRO A 135 -10.33 -9.63 -5.65
CA PRO A 135 -8.95 -10.07 -5.84
C PRO A 135 -8.52 -10.14 -7.32
N ASN A 136 -9.47 -10.37 -8.23
CA ASN A 136 -9.20 -10.36 -9.67
C ASN A 136 -8.79 -8.96 -10.18
N ASP A 137 -9.36 -7.90 -9.62
CA ASP A 137 -9.03 -6.53 -10.03
C ASP A 137 -7.61 -6.17 -9.58
N VAL A 138 -7.19 -6.67 -8.42
CA VAL A 138 -5.80 -6.52 -7.95
C VAL A 138 -4.83 -7.30 -8.82
N GLU A 139 -5.18 -8.51 -9.25
CA GLU A 139 -4.34 -9.29 -10.18
C GLU A 139 -4.15 -8.57 -11.52
N VAL A 140 -5.24 -8.03 -12.07
CA VAL A 140 -5.17 -7.20 -13.29
C VAL A 140 -4.36 -5.93 -13.06
N ALA A 141 -4.41 -5.34 -11.86
CA ALA A 141 -3.58 -4.20 -11.50
C ALA A 141 -2.09 -4.58 -11.40
N LEU A 142 -1.76 -5.73 -10.81
CA LEU A 142 -0.39 -6.23 -10.76
C LEU A 142 0.20 -6.39 -12.17
N ASP A 143 -0.58 -6.85 -13.14
CA ASP A 143 -0.18 -6.95 -14.55
C ASP A 143 0.10 -5.59 -15.23
N GLN A 144 -0.39 -4.48 -14.66
CA GLN A 144 -0.14 -3.11 -15.17
C GLN A 144 1.11 -2.47 -14.57
N LEU A 145 1.67 -3.06 -13.52
CA LEU A 145 2.88 -2.54 -12.89
C LEU A 145 4.11 -2.84 -13.77
N PRO A 146 5.13 -1.96 -13.74
CA PRO A 146 6.41 -2.22 -14.38
C PRO A 146 7.06 -3.52 -13.89
N ASP A 147 7.65 -4.29 -14.80
CA ASP A 147 8.31 -5.58 -14.51
C ASP A 147 9.31 -5.49 -13.33
N ASN A 148 10.00 -4.36 -13.19
CA ASN A 148 11.02 -4.15 -12.16
C ASN A 148 10.47 -3.97 -10.74
N VAL A 149 9.16 -3.76 -10.58
CA VAL A 149 8.50 -3.64 -9.27
C VAL A 149 7.38 -4.67 -9.08
N GLN A 150 6.87 -5.27 -10.17
CA GLN A 150 5.73 -6.18 -10.15
C GLN A 150 5.88 -7.30 -9.12
N ASN A 151 7.03 -7.98 -9.05
CA ASN A 151 7.25 -9.05 -8.08
C ASN A 151 7.20 -8.56 -6.62
N ASN A 152 7.71 -7.37 -6.33
CA ASN A 152 7.69 -6.81 -4.97
C ASN A 152 6.25 -6.50 -4.52
N PHE A 153 5.44 -5.94 -5.43
CA PHE A 153 4.02 -5.69 -5.19
C PHE A 153 3.21 -6.98 -5.07
N ALA A 154 3.47 -7.96 -5.93
CA ALA A 154 2.84 -9.26 -5.89
C ALA A 154 3.14 -9.98 -4.57
N GLU A 155 4.40 -9.96 -4.13
CA GLU A 155 4.81 -10.55 -2.85
C GLU A 155 4.05 -9.94 -1.68
N ILE A 156 4.07 -8.62 -1.52
CA ILE A 156 3.41 -7.97 -0.39
C ILE A 156 1.88 -8.14 -0.43
N TYR A 157 1.28 -8.11 -1.63
CA TYR A 157 -0.14 -8.36 -1.80
C TYR A 157 -0.53 -9.79 -1.40
N PHE A 158 0.16 -10.81 -1.90
CA PHE A 158 -0.17 -12.20 -1.55
C PHE A 158 0.11 -12.52 -0.09
N ARG A 159 1.09 -11.85 0.54
CA ARG A 159 1.27 -11.90 1.99
C ARG A 159 0.08 -11.32 2.73
N ALA A 160 -0.41 -10.14 2.33
CA ALA A 160 -1.61 -9.51 2.90
C ALA A 160 -2.86 -10.39 2.71
N GLN A 161 -3.05 -10.93 1.51
CA GLN A 161 -4.14 -11.85 1.19
C GLN A 161 -4.09 -13.12 2.05
N ALA A 162 -2.92 -13.72 2.23
CA ALA A 162 -2.75 -14.91 3.08
C ALA A 162 -3.13 -14.62 4.54
N VAL A 163 -2.66 -13.49 5.08
CA VAL A 163 -2.96 -13.05 6.46
C VAL A 163 -4.46 -12.80 6.62
N SER A 164 -5.07 -12.03 5.73
CA SER A 164 -6.50 -11.69 5.81
C SER A 164 -7.42 -12.92 5.62
N ALA A 165 -7.07 -13.83 4.70
CA ALA A 165 -7.80 -15.08 4.52
C ALA A 165 -7.69 -15.99 5.75
N ALA A 166 -6.51 -16.10 6.35
CA ALA A 166 -6.32 -16.88 7.58
C ALA A 166 -7.09 -16.29 8.76
N ALA A 167 -7.07 -14.96 8.90
CA ALA A 167 -7.80 -14.25 9.95
C ALA A 167 -9.33 -14.39 9.81
N THR A 168 -9.84 -14.54 8.58
CA THR A 168 -11.27 -14.77 8.31
C THR A 168 -11.66 -16.26 8.32
N GLY A 169 -10.68 -17.16 8.44
CA GLY A 169 -10.90 -18.62 8.48
C GLY A 169 -11.09 -19.26 7.11
N ASP A 170 -10.73 -18.58 6.02
CA ASP A 170 -10.66 -19.16 4.68
C ASP A 170 -9.30 -19.83 4.45
N GLU A 171 -9.17 -21.05 4.97
CA GLU A 171 -7.92 -21.83 4.93
C GLU A 171 -7.44 -22.13 3.50
N GLU A 172 -8.38 -22.35 2.56
CA GLU A 172 -8.07 -22.65 1.16
C GLU A 172 -7.50 -21.42 0.46
N ALA A 173 -8.15 -20.25 0.61
CA ALA A 173 -7.66 -19.00 0.07
C ALA A 173 -6.31 -18.61 0.69
N ALA A 174 -6.15 -18.80 2.00
CA ALA A 174 -4.91 -18.47 2.71
C ALA A 174 -3.74 -19.34 2.22
N ALA A 175 -3.95 -20.65 2.07
CA ALA A 175 -2.95 -21.56 1.50
C ALA A 175 -2.68 -21.25 0.01
N GLY A 176 -3.70 -20.84 -0.74
CA GLY A 176 -3.57 -20.39 -2.13
C GLY A 176 -2.66 -19.19 -2.27
N ALA A 177 -2.89 -18.16 -1.46
CA ALA A 177 -2.06 -16.96 -1.43
C ALA A 177 -0.62 -17.25 -0.97
N ALA A 178 -0.43 -18.09 0.05
CA ALA A 178 0.91 -18.50 0.50
C ALA A 178 1.73 -19.18 -0.62
N ARG A 179 1.11 -20.10 -1.38
CA ARG A 179 1.75 -20.74 -2.55
C ARG A 179 2.17 -19.74 -3.63
N ARG A 180 1.44 -18.64 -3.78
CA ARG A 180 1.80 -17.59 -4.73
C ARG A 180 2.98 -16.77 -4.25
N VAL A 181 3.09 -16.52 -2.95
CA VAL A 181 4.32 -15.93 -2.38
C VAL A 181 5.52 -16.84 -2.65
N ASP A 182 5.38 -18.15 -2.42
CA ASP A 182 6.45 -19.12 -2.68
C ASP A 182 6.88 -19.13 -4.16
N ALA A 183 5.96 -18.88 -5.08
CA ALA A 183 6.24 -18.81 -6.51
C ALA A 183 7.07 -17.59 -6.91
N VAL A 184 6.91 -16.45 -6.22
CA VAL A 184 7.61 -15.19 -6.53
C VAL A 184 8.82 -14.92 -5.63
N SER A 185 8.84 -15.49 -4.42
CA SER A 185 9.81 -15.21 -3.35
C SER A 185 10.01 -16.46 -2.45
N PRO A 186 10.58 -17.56 -2.99
CA PRO A 186 10.71 -18.84 -2.28
C PRO A 186 11.58 -18.76 -1.02
N GLU A 187 12.50 -17.81 -0.93
CA GLU A 187 13.29 -17.54 0.27
C GLU A 187 12.44 -17.02 1.45
N ARG A 188 11.21 -16.57 1.20
CA ARG A 188 10.30 -16.00 2.21
C ARG A 188 9.26 -17.00 2.73
N SER A 189 9.20 -18.22 2.21
CA SER A 189 8.17 -19.23 2.55
C SER A 189 7.98 -19.43 4.06
N GLU A 190 9.07 -19.52 4.82
CA GLU A 190 9.01 -19.75 6.27
C GLU A 190 8.48 -18.54 7.05
N LEU A 191 8.79 -17.32 6.58
CA LEU A 191 8.23 -16.09 7.13
C LEU A 191 6.71 -16.07 6.88
N VAL A 192 6.28 -16.32 5.64
CA VAL A 192 4.85 -16.33 5.28
C VAL A 192 4.09 -17.37 6.08
N ARG A 193 4.66 -18.58 6.24
CA ARG A 193 4.09 -19.63 7.09
C ARG A 193 3.91 -19.13 8.53
N THR A 194 4.91 -18.45 9.08
CA THR A 194 4.85 -17.89 10.45
C THR A 194 3.75 -16.84 10.59
N GLU A 195 3.63 -15.92 9.62
CA GLU A 195 2.60 -14.89 9.61
C GLU A 195 1.20 -15.49 9.46
N LEU A 196 1.02 -16.41 8.50
CA LEU A 196 -0.21 -17.16 8.28
C LEU A 196 -0.70 -17.83 9.56
N CYS A 197 0.17 -18.59 10.23
CA CYS A 197 -0.19 -19.36 11.42
C CYS A 197 -0.46 -18.48 12.64
N ARG A 198 0.14 -17.28 12.71
CA ARG A 198 -0.20 -16.30 13.74
C ARG A 198 -1.53 -15.61 13.50
N ALA A 199 -1.85 -15.34 12.24
CA ALA A 199 -3.08 -14.66 11.84
C ALA A 199 -4.30 -15.58 11.87
N ALA A 200 -4.09 -16.89 11.70
CA ALA A 200 -5.16 -17.87 11.57
C ALA A 200 -6.16 -17.84 12.73
N ALA A 201 -7.45 -17.76 12.41
CA ALA A 201 -8.54 -17.88 13.38
C ALA A 201 -8.54 -19.25 14.07
N ASP A 202 -8.12 -20.30 13.34
CA ASP A 202 -7.85 -21.64 13.87
C ASP A 202 -6.53 -22.18 13.28
N PRO A 203 -5.38 -21.96 13.94
CA PRO A 203 -4.10 -22.48 13.48
C PRO A 203 -4.07 -24.01 13.46
N GLN A 204 -4.92 -24.66 14.25
CA GLN A 204 -5.05 -26.10 14.23
C GLN A 204 -5.84 -26.58 13.02
N GLY A 205 -6.52 -25.74 12.24
CA GLY A 205 -7.19 -26.15 11.00
C GLY A 205 -6.23 -26.25 9.80
N ILE A 206 -5.17 -25.43 9.81
CA ILE A 206 -4.21 -25.32 8.71
C ILE A 206 -3.11 -26.38 8.82
N ASP A 207 -3.04 -27.31 7.86
CA ASP A 207 -2.02 -28.36 7.84
C ASP A 207 -0.57 -27.82 7.84
N GLU A 208 -0.33 -26.71 7.14
CA GLU A 208 0.95 -25.99 7.12
C GLU A 208 1.42 -25.56 8.52
N CYS A 209 0.47 -25.25 9.42
CA CYS A 209 0.74 -24.80 10.79
C CYS A 209 0.94 -25.96 11.76
N ARG A 210 0.40 -27.13 11.44
CA ARG A 210 0.61 -28.37 12.23
C ARG A 210 1.95 -29.02 11.96
N ARG A 211 2.59 -28.75 10.82
CA ARG A 211 3.91 -29.30 10.49
C ARG A 211 4.96 -28.72 11.44
N ASP A 212 5.77 -29.59 12.04
CA ASP A 212 6.97 -29.17 12.75
C ASP A 212 7.87 -28.38 11.79
N PRO A 213 8.49 -27.27 12.23
CA PRO A 213 9.45 -26.54 11.41
C PRO A 213 10.55 -27.51 10.93
N PRO A 214 11.04 -27.36 9.69
CA PRO A 214 12.10 -28.22 9.20
C PRO A 214 13.31 -28.17 10.15
N PRO A 215 13.97 -29.32 10.44
CA PRO A 215 15.12 -29.33 11.31
C PRO A 215 16.21 -28.39 10.77
N PRO A 216 16.97 -27.70 11.66
CA PRO A 216 18.02 -26.79 11.21
C PRO A 216 19.02 -27.54 10.32
N PRO A 217 19.61 -26.87 9.30
CA PRO A 217 20.63 -27.50 8.47
C PRO A 217 21.77 -28.01 9.34
N PRO A 218 22.38 -29.16 9.00
CA PRO A 218 23.51 -29.69 9.74
C PRO A 218 24.65 -28.65 9.73
N PRO A 219 25.44 -28.55 10.81
CA PRO A 219 26.58 -27.64 10.85
C PRO A 219 27.52 -27.94 9.67
N PRO A 220 28.13 -26.91 9.05
CA PRO A 220 29.07 -27.12 7.97
C PRO A 220 30.22 -28.03 8.44
N PRO A 221 30.72 -28.93 7.58
CA PRO A 221 31.88 -29.74 7.92
C PRO A 221 33.05 -28.81 8.30
N PRO A 222 33.92 -29.22 9.24
CA PRO A 222 35.10 -28.44 9.58
C PRO A 222 35.91 -28.15 8.31
N PRO A 223 36.45 -26.93 8.14
CA PRO A 223 37.27 -26.60 6.99
C PRO A 223 38.43 -27.59 6.90
N VAL A 224 38.49 -28.33 5.80
CA VAL A 224 39.64 -29.17 5.46
C VAL A 224 40.69 -28.23 4.89
N GLU A 225 41.65 -27.81 5.71
CA GLU A 225 42.81 -27.08 5.21
C GLU A 225 43.60 -27.99 4.26
N PRO A 226 43.76 -27.63 2.97
CA PRO A 226 44.65 -28.37 2.09
C PRO A 226 46.09 -28.20 2.59
N PRO A 227 46.94 -29.25 2.47
CA PRO A 227 48.34 -29.12 2.84
C PRO A 227 48.99 -28.00 2.00
N PRO A 228 49.86 -27.17 2.61
CA PRO A 228 50.56 -26.13 1.87
C PRO A 228 51.39 -26.74 0.75
N VAL A 229 51.06 -26.38 -0.48
CA VAL A 229 51.87 -26.72 -1.66
C VAL A 229 52.80 -25.53 -1.91
N GLU A 230 54.08 -25.69 -1.59
CA GLU A 230 55.09 -24.70 -1.99
C GLU A 230 55.35 -24.82 -3.50
N PRO A 231 55.13 -23.75 -4.29
CA PRO A 231 55.53 -23.75 -5.70
C PRO A 231 57.06 -23.66 -5.80
N PRO A 232 57.68 -24.33 -6.79
CA PRO A 232 59.12 -24.20 -7.01
C PRO A 232 59.49 -22.76 -7.41
N PRO A 233 60.67 -22.27 -7.00
CA PRO A 233 61.12 -20.93 -7.36
C PRO A 233 61.36 -20.84 -8.87
N VAL A 234 60.68 -19.89 -9.52
CA VAL A 234 60.90 -19.53 -10.92
C VAL A 234 61.66 -18.20 -10.93
N GLU A 235 62.91 -18.21 -11.38
CA GLU A 235 63.66 -16.97 -11.63
C GLU A 235 63.23 -16.37 -12.98
N PRO A 236 62.71 -15.13 -13.03
CA PRO A 236 62.44 -14.47 -14.29
C PRO A 236 63.76 -13.96 -14.93
N PRO A 237 63.89 -14.01 -16.27
CA PRO A 237 65.05 -13.43 -16.95
C PRO A 237 65.07 -11.90 -16.82
N PRO A 238 66.25 -11.26 -16.80
CA PRO A 238 66.36 -9.81 -16.73
C PRO A 238 65.84 -9.15 -18.01
N VAL A 239 64.92 -8.21 -17.85
CA VAL A 239 64.38 -7.37 -18.93
C VAL A 239 64.93 -5.96 -18.75
N GLU A 240 65.77 -5.50 -19.68
CA GLU A 240 66.17 -4.10 -19.75
C GLU A 240 65.05 -3.28 -20.42
N PRO A 241 64.55 -2.20 -19.79
CA PRO A 241 63.55 -1.34 -20.42
C PRO A 241 64.21 -0.41 -21.47
N PRO A 242 63.58 -0.19 -22.64
CA PRO A 242 64.03 0.80 -23.59
C PRO A 242 63.82 2.23 -23.04
N PRO A 243 64.66 3.20 -23.41
CA PRO A 243 64.49 4.59 -22.99
C PRO A 243 63.22 5.18 -23.64
N VAL A 244 62.35 5.76 -22.81
CA VAL A 244 61.13 6.45 -23.24
C VAL A 244 61.33 7.95 -23.05
N GLU A 245 61.38 8.71 -24.14
CA GLU A 245 61.25 10.17 -24.07
C GLU A 245 59.76 10.53 -23.96
N PRO A 246 59.37 11.44 -23.04
CA PRO A 246 57.99 11.87 -22.93
C PRO A 246 57.61 12.80 -24.09
N PRO A 247 56.41 12.64 -24.69
CA PRO A 247 55.94 13.59 -25.69
C PRO A 247 55.60 14.95 -25.05
N PRO A 248 55.75 16.06 -25.80
CA PRO A 248 55.35 17.38 -25.32
C PRO A 248 53.83 17.45 -25.13
N VAL A 249 53.40 17.93 -23.97
CA VAL A 249 51.99 18.14 -23.62
C VAL A 249 51.64 19.60 -23.92
N GLU A 250 50.82 19.84 -24.94
CA GLU A 250 50.13 21.12 -25.10
C GLU A 250 48.76 21.05 -24.39
N PRO A 251 48.42 22.04 -23.54
CA PRO A 251 47.10 22.10 -22.92
C PRO A 251 46.04 22.49 -23.97
N PRO A 252 44.83 21.90 -23.91
CA PRO A 252 43.74 22.29 -24.81
C PRO A 252 43.27 23.73 -24.51
N PRO A 253 42.88 24.51 -25.53
CA PRO A 253 42.29 25.83 -25.32
C PRO A 253 40.93 25.69 -24.63
N VAL A 254 40.77 26.42 -23.52
CA VAL A 254 39.50 26.53 -22.79
C VAL A 254 38.76 27.73 -23.35
N GLU A 255 37.72 27.49 -24.14
CA GLU A 255 36.75 28.55 -24.48
C GLU A 255 35.68 28.64 -23.38
N PRO A 256 35.42 29.83 -22.80
CA PRO A 256 34.32 30.01 -21.86
C PRO A 256 32.97 29.90 -22.60
N PRO A 257 31.92 29.33 -21.95
CA PRO A 257 30.60 29.27 -22.55
C PRO A 257 30.03 30.69 -22.77
N PRO A 258 29.27 30.92 -23.86
CA PRO A 258 28.58 32.19 -24.06
C PRO A 258 27.53 32.39 -22.97
N VAL A 259 27.63 33.52 -22.27
CA VAL A 259 26.61 33.97 -21.30
C VAL A 259 25.58 34.78 -22.08
N GLU A 260 24.42 34.20 -22.35
CA GLU A 260 23.27 34.97 -22.84
C GLU A 260 22.59 35.68 -21.65
N PRO A 261 22.37 37.00 -21.70
CA PRO A 261 21.59 37.69 -20.68
C PRO A 261 20.10 37.28 -20.79
N PRO A 262 19.36 37.21 -19.67
CA PRO A 262 17.94 36.90 -19.70
C PRO A 262 17.17 37.99 -20.47
N PRO A 263 16.10 37.61 -21.21
CA PRO A 263 15.23 38.59 -21.86
C PRO A 263 14.54 39.45 -20.80
N VAL A 264 14.72 40.76 -20.91
CA VAL A 264 13.99 41.75 -20.11
C VAL A 264 12.72 42.09 -20.86
N GLU A 265 11.58 41.53 -20.45
CA GLU A 265 10.28 42.02 -20.91
C GLU A 265 9.93 43.33 -20.20
N PRO A 266 9.59 44.42 -20.92
CA PRO A 266 9.09 45.63 -20.30
C PRO A 266 7.68 45.37 -19.72
N PRO A 267 7.33 45.98 -18.58
CA PRO A 267 5.99 45.84 -18.03
C PRO A 267 4.94 46.42 -19.01
N PRO A 268 3.75 45.80 -19.11
CA PRO A 268 2.67 46.34 -19.92
C PRO A 268 2.25 47.71 -19.40
N VAL A 269 2.27 48.72 -20.28
CA VAL A 269 1.74 50.05 -19.99
C VAL A 269 0.27 50.06 -20.38
N GLU A 270 -0.62 49.97 -19.39
CA GLU A 270 -2.04 50.22 -19.62
C GLU A 270 -2.29 51.75 -19.70
N PRO A 271 -2.97 52.25 -20.75
CA PRO A 271 -3.39 53.65 -20.80
C PRO A 271 -4.50 53.91 -19.77
N PRO A 272 -4.56 55.09 -19.14
CA PRO A 272 -5.61 55.42 -18.20
C PRO A 272 -6.99 55.42 -18.89
N PRO A 273 -8.06 54.98 -18.21
CA PRO A 273 -9.41 55.02 -18.76
C PRO A 273 -9.83 56.47 -19.01
N VAL A 274 -10.27 56.76 -20.24
CA VAL A 274 -10.87 58.03 -20.60
C VAL A 274 -12.37 57.93 -20.32
N GLU A 275 -12.84 58.60 -19.26
CA GLU A 275 -14.28 58.77 -19.04
C GLU A 275 -14.84 59.82 -20.01
N PRO A 276 -15.95 59.55 -20.73
CA PRO A 276 -16.64 60.57 -21.49
C PRO A 276 -17.33 61.58 -20.55
N PRO A 277 -17.41 62.87 -20.92
CA PRO A 277 -18.08 63.87 -20.10
C PRO A 277 -19.58 63.55 -19.95
N PRO A 278 -20.18 63.86 -18.79
CA PRO A 278 -21.61 63.68 -18.58
C PRO A 278 -22.42 64.54 -19.55
N VAL A 279 -23.34 63.92 -20.27
CA VAL A 279 -24.33 64.62 -21.09
C VAL A 279 -25.52 64.97 -20.19
N GLU A 280 -25.67 66.25 -19.86
CA GLU A 280 -26.88 66.75 -19.21
C GLU A 280 -28.03 66.82 -20.23
N PRO A 281 -29.20 66.19 -19.97
CA PRO A 281 -30.40 66.45 -20.76
C PRO A 281 -30.94 67.86 -20.45
N PRO A 282 -31.48 68.58 -21.45
CA PRO A 282 -32.04 69.91 -21.23
C PRO A 282 -33.26 69.86 -20.29
N PRO A 283 -33.51 70.95 -19.53
CA PRO A 283 -34.68 71.02 -18.65
C PRO A 283 -35.95 71.06 -19.49
N ASP A 284 -36.79 70.03 -19.34
CA ASP A 284 -38.13 70.05 -19.91
C ASP A 284 -39.00 70.98 -19.05
N GLN A 285 -39.27 72.16 -19.61
CA GLN A 285 -40.18 73.14 -19.03
C GLN A 285 -41.59 72.57 -19.12
N GLY A 286 -42.24 72.48 -17.97
CA GLY A 286 -43.59 71.95 -17.87
C GLY A 286 -44.59 72.74 -18.71
N ASP A 287 -45.64 72.03 -19.11
CA ASP A 287 -46.94 72.64 -19.35
C ASP A 287 -47.94 71.88 -18.49
N GLY A 288 -48.47 72.57 -17.48
CA GLY A 288 -49.59 72.12 -16.69
C GLY A 288 -50.89 72.61 -17.32
N GLY A 289 -51.93 71.80 -17.26
CA GLY A 289 -53.29 72.28 -17.48
C GLY A 289 -54.30 71.17 -17.77
N GLY A 290 -55.26 70.99 -16.86
CA GLY A 290 -56.50 70.24 -17.10
C GLY A 290 -56.99 69.45 -15.91
#